data_AF-A0A8T6YH56-F1
#
_entry.id   AF-A0A8T6YH56-F1
#
_cell.length_a   1.000
_cell.length_b   1.000
_cell.length_c   1.000
_cell.angle_alpha   90.00
_cell.angle_beta   90.00
_cell.angle_gamma   90.00
#
_symmetry.space_group_name_H-M   'P 1'
#
loop_
_entity.id
_entity.type
_entity.pdbx_description
1 polymer ?
#
loop_
_entity_poly.entity_id
_entity_poly.type
_entity_poly.pdbx_seq_one_letter_code
_entity_poly.pdbx_strand_id
1 'polypeptide(L)' 'MKKSEIRKLVAEYKEIKIKLKKIQNKRSLDKLKEIEHRYFHETGRIIQSDFQEIT' A
#
# COMPACT_ATOMS: atom_id res chain seq x y z
N MET A 1 -6.62 -2.95 -12.65
CA MET A 1 -5.18 -2.64 -12.68
C MET A 1 -4.37 -3.69 -13.44
N LYS A 2 -3.33 -3.29 -14.20
CA LYS A 2 -2.35 -4.27 -14.75
C LYS A 2 -1.44 -4.81 -13.64
N LYS A 3 -0.92 -6.04 -13.78
CA LYS A 3 0.03 -6.64 -12.80
C LYS A 3 1.24 -5.73 -12.47
N SER A 4 1.73 -4.96 -13.43
CA SER A 4 2.81 -3.98 -13.24
C SER A 4 2.41 -2.82 -12.34
N GLU A 5 1.16 -2.38 -12.41
CA GLU A 5 0.65 -1.29 -11.58
C GLU A 5 0.37 -1.74 -10.15
N ILE A 6 -0.14 -2.98 -9.98
CA ILE A 6 -0.31 -3.61 -8.66
C ILE A 6 1.03 -3.64 -7.92
N ARG A 7 2.11 -4.08 -8.60
CA ARG A 7 3.47 -4.08 -8.03
C ARG A 7 3.96 -2.68 -7.64
N LYS A 8 3.67 -1.65 -8.46
CA LYS A 8 4.00 -0.26 -8.12
C LYS A 8 3.22 0.21 -6.89
N LEU A 9 1.94 -0.14 -6.80
CA LEU A 9 1.08 0.24 -5.68
C LEU A 9 1.57 -0.39 -4.37
N VAL A 10 1.97 -1.67 -4.40
CA VAL A 10 2.56 -2.37 -3.25
C VAL A 10 3.90 -1.75 -2.84
N ALA A 11 4.75 -1.38 -3.79
CA ALA A 11 6.01 -0.69 -3.51
C ALA A 11 5.77 0.69 -2.86
N GLU A 12 4.81 1.46 -3.38
CA GLU A 12 4.44 2.76 -2.82
C GLU A 12 3.88 2.63 -1.39
N TYR A 13 3.00 1.65 -1.16
CA TYR A 13 2.52 1.29 0.18
C TYR A 13 3.67 0.98 1.15
N LYS A 14 4.66 0.19 0.70
CA LYS A 14 5.86 -0.14 1.50
C LYS A 14 6.66 1.10 1.88
N GLU A 15 6.94 1.97 0.92
CA GLU A 15 7.69 3.21 1.18
C GLU A 15 6.96 4.12 2.17
N ILE A 16 5.66 4.30 1.99
CA ILE A 16 4.85 5.14 2.87
C ILE A 16 4.78 4.53 4.28
N LYS A 17 4.61 3.21 4.40
CA LYS A 17 4.57 2.50 5.69
C LYS A 17 5.91 2.60 6.43
N ILE A 18 7.04 2.48 5.73
CA ILE A 18 8.38 2.69 6.31
C ILE A 18 8.56 4.14 6.77
N LYS A 19 8.15 5.12 5.95
CA LYS A 19 8.20 6.55 6.31
C LYS A 19 7.34 6.84 7.52
N LEU A 20 6.14 6.24 7.61
CA LEU A 20 5.24 6.38 8.75
C LEU A 20 5.81 5.81 10.05
N LYS A 21 6.51 4.68 9.97
CA LYS A 21 7.18 4.07 11.14
C LYS A 21 8.27 5.00 11.70
N LYS A 22 8.94 5.77 10.84
CA LYS A 22 9.98 6.74 11.24
C LYS A 22 9.40 8.09 11.65
N ILE A 23 8.34 8.54 10.99
CA ILE A 23 7.71 9.85 11.16
C ILE A 23 6.20 9.65 11.18
N GLN A 24 5.59 9.78 12.36
CA GLN A 24 4.13 9.71 12.51
C GLN A 24 3.48 10.93 11.85
N ASN A 25 3.19 10.82 10.55
CA ASN A 25 2.57 11.86 9.76
C ASN A 25 1.15 11.46 9.35
N LYS A 26 0.14 12.20 9.85
CA LYS A 26 -1.28 11.97 9.55
C LYS A 26 -1.59 11.95 8.05
N ARG A 27 -0.89 12.77 7.25
CA ARG A 27 -1.03 12.80 5.77
C ARG A 27 -0.55 11.52 5.10
N SER A 28 0.47 10.88 5.67
CA SER A 28 0.97 9.60 5.17
C SER A 28 0.02 8.45 5.54
N LEU A 29 -0.68 8.56 6.66
CA LEU A 29 -1.69 7.60 7.08
C LEU A 29 -2.92 7.64 6.17
N ASP A 30 -3.35 8.84 5.80
CA ASP A 30 -4.45 9.06 4.86
C ASP A 30 -4.14 8.43 3.49
N LYS A 31 -2.93 8.66 2.98
CA LYS A 31 -2.44 8.04 1.73
C LYS A 31 -2.40 6.52 1.79
N LEU A 32 -1.97 5.92 2.90
CA LEU A 32 -1.99 4.45 3.04
C LEU A 32 -3.41 3.90 2.91
N LYS A 33 -4.38 4.54 3.57
CA LYS A 33 -5.78 4.11 3.51
C LYS A 33 -6.36 4.25 2.11
N GLU A 34 -6.03 5.33 1.40
CA GLU A 34 -6.43 5.51 0.00
C GLU A 34 -5.88 4.39 -0.89
N ILE A 35 -4.60 4.05 -0.73
CA ILE A 35 -3.94 2.96 -1.45
C ILE A 35 -4.58 1.60 -1.12
N GLU A 36 -4.86 1.33 0.16
CA GLU A 36 -5.53 0.10 0.61
C GLU A 36 -6.92 -0.04 -0.01
N HIS A 37 -7.71 1.03 0.02
CA HIS A 37 -9.07 1.02 -0.49
C HIS A 37 -9.10 0.84 -2.00
N ARG A 38 -8.20 1.52 -2.73
CA ARG A 38 -8.05 1.36 -4.17
C ARG A 38 -7.58 -0.03 -4.54
N TYR A 39 -6.58 -0.58 -3.85
CA TYR A 39 -6.09 -1.93 -4.08
C TYR A 39 -7.21 -2.97 -3.90
N PHE A 40 -7.97 -2.86 -2.82
CA PHE A 40 -9.10 -3.74 -2.55
C PHE A 40 -10.20 -3.62 -3.61
N HIS A 41 -10.53 -2.39 -4.03
CA HIS A 41 -11.51 -2.16 -5.08
C HIS A 41 -11.09 -2.79 -6.42
N GLU A 42 -9.80 -2.73 -6.76
CA GLU A 42 -9.31 -3.26 -8.04
C GLU A 42 -8.98 -4.76 -8.04
N THR A 43 -8.60 -5.32 -6.89
CA THR A 43 -8.09 -6.71 -6.79
C THR A 43 -8.97 -7.65 -5.97
N GLY A 44 -9.90 -7.10 -5.16
CA GLY A 44 -10.67 -7.84 -4.18
C GLY A 44 -9.84 -8.38 -3.01
N ARG A 45 -8.56 -8.01 -2.89
CA ARG A 45 -7.62 -8.49 -1.87
C ARG A 45 -7.13 -7.34 -1.01
N ILE A 46 -6.66 -7.65 0.20
CA ILE A 46 -5.98 -6.66 1.04
C ILE A 46 -4.52 -6.55 0.62
N ILE A 47 -4.02 -5.33 0.45
CA ILE A 47 -2.62 -5.08 0.03
C ILE A 47 -1.61 -5.66 1.04
N GLN A 48 -2.03 -5.82 2.30
CA GLN A 48 -1.23 -6.47 3.33
C GLN A 48 -0.88 -7.93 3.01
N SER A 49 -1.73 -8.67 2.29
CA SER A 49 -1.45 -10.05 1.91
C SER A 49 -0.28 -10.12 0.92
N ASP A 50 -0.30 -9.30 -0.12
CA ASP A 50 0.82 -9.18 -1.07
C ASP A 50 2.06 -8.56 -0.40
N PHE A 51 1.88 -7.69 0.60
CA PHE A 51 2.99 -7.11 1.36
C PHE A 51 3.75 -8.16 2.20
N GLN A 52 3.04 -9.10 2.83
CA GLN A 52 3.66 -10.18 3.62
C GLN A 52 4.32 -11.23 2.74
N GLU A 53 3.82 -11.47 1.52
CA GLU A 53 4.43 -12.46 0.60
C GLU A 53 5.81 -12.01 0.07
N ILE A 54 6.15 -10.72 0.19
CA ILE A 54 7.40 -10.12 -0.27
C ILE A 54 8.44 -9.95 0.87
N THR A 55 8.09 -10.29 2.13
CA THR A 55 9.00 -10.17 3.31
C THR A 55 9.32 -11.53 3.90
#